data_AF-A0AA37USJ3-F1
#
_entry.id   AF-A0AA37USJ3-F1
#
_cell.length_a   1.000
_cell.length_b   1.000
_cell.length_c   1.000
_cell.angle_alpha   90.00
_cell.angle_beta   90.00
_cell.angle_gamma   90.00
#
_symmetry.space_group_name_H-M   'P 1'
#
loop_
_entity.id
_entity.type
_entity.pdbx_description
1 polymer ?
#
loop_
_entity_poly.entity_id
_entity_poly.type
_entity_poly.pdbx_seq_one_letter_code
_entity_poly.pdbx_strand_id
1 'polypeptide(L)'
;MNTKDPGAMGRVFDAAQVDDSFYLPQSAFENPAFKRGLKMFLSQDGKAARFIISLDGDPSTPEGIARVEPIQLAAKEAIKGTPLQGAAISMGGTASTYRDIQEGAFYDLLIAGVAAISLILIIMMIVTRSLIAAAVIVGTVLLSLGSSFGLSVLLWQDILGIDLYWLVLAMSVILLLAVGSDYNLLLISRLKEEIGAGLNTGIIRAMAGTGGVVTAAGMVFAVTMSLFIFSDLRVIGQIGTTIGLGLLFDTLIVRAFMTPSIAALLGRWFWWPQQVRPRPASRMLRSSGPRRLVRALLLTPADKSPDSARR
;
A
#
# COMPACT_ATOMS: atom_id res chain seq x y z
N MET A 1 -46.73 14.39 -54.19
CA MET A 1 -45.88 13.23 -53.85
C MET A 1 -46.75 12.16 -53.20
N ASN A 2 -46.81 10.96 -53.78
CA ASN A 2 -47.62 9.86 -53.27
C ASN A 2 -46.94 9.30 -52.01
N THR A 3 -47.51 9.55 -50.84
CA THR A 3 -46.97 9.19 -49.51
C THR A 3 -47.03 7.68 -49.20
N LYS A 4 -47.46 6.85 -50.17
CA LYS A 4 -47.67 5.41 -50.00
C LYS A 4 -46.55 4.52 -50.54
N ASP A 5 -45.48 5.07 -51.12
CA ASP A 5 -44.31 4.29 -51.52
C ASP A 5 -43.23 4.35 -50.41
N PRO A 6 -43.06 3.29 -49.60
CA PRO A 6 -42.08 3.27 -48.51
C PRO A 6 -40.63 3.46 -49.02
N GLY A 7 -40.36 3.13 -50.28
CA GLY A 7 -39.06 3.29 -50.92
C GLY A 7 -38.80 4.71 -51.45
N ALA A 8 -39.83 5.55 -51.59
CA ALA A 8 -39.65 6.93 -52.07
C ALA A 8 -38.91 7.79 -51.03
N MET A 9 -39.29 7.70 -49.75
CA MET A 9 -38.61 8.42 -48.67
C MET A 9 -37.19 7.89 -48.42
N GLY A 10 -36.97 6.58 -48.54
CA GLY A 10 -35.63 6.00 -48.43
C GLY A 10 -34.67 6.52 -49.50
N ARG A 11 -35.12 6.63 -50.75
CA ARG A 11 -34.32 7.20 -51.86
C ARG A 11 -34.00 8.69 -51.67
N VAL A 12 -34.92 9.45 -51.10
CA VAL A 12 -34.70 10.87 -50.80
C VAL A 12 -33.69 11.03 -49.66
N PHE A 13 -33.74 10.16 -48.65
CA PHE A 13 -32.78 10.16 -47.55
C PHE A 13 -31.37 9.76 -48.02
N ASP A 14 -31.26 8.72 -48.83
CA ASP A 14 -29.99 8.27 -49.44
C ASP A 14 -29.37 9.37 -50.33
N ALA A 15 -30.20 10.06 -51.11
CA ALA A 15 -29.76 11.20 -51.91
C ALA A 15 -29.32 12.43 -51.08
N ALA A 16 -29.77 12.54 -49.82
CA ALA A 16 -29.40 13.64 -48.94
C ALA A 16 -28.02 13.47 -48.28
N GLN A 17 -27.38 12.29 -48.41
CA GLN A 17 -26.05 11.98 -47.89
C GLN A 17 -25.85 12.38 -46.42
N VAL A 18 -26.85 12.09 -45.58
CA VAL A 18 -26.77 12.35 -44.14
C VAL A 18 -26.11 11.15 -43.47
N ASP A 19 -24.87 11.32 -43.01
CA ASP A 19 -24.10 10.25 -42.36
C ASP A 19 -24.45 10.03 -40.88
N ASP A 20 -25.11 11.00 -40.24
CA ASP A 20 -25.39 10.99 -38.79
C ASP A 20 -26.68 10.25 -38.40
N SER A 21 -27.50 9.82 -39.37
CA SER A 21 -28.77 9.15 -39.09
C SER A 21 -29.13 8.13 -40.16
N PHE A 22 -30.08 7.25 -39.86
CA PHE A 22 -30.58 6.28 -40.82
C PHE A 22 -32.11 6.33 -40.90
N TYR A 23 -32.64 6.15 -42.11
CA TYR A 23 -34.07 6.04 -42.33
C TYR A 23 -34.54 4.60 -42.16
N LEU A 24 -35.46 4.37 -41.22
CA LEU A 24 -36.12 3.08 -41.04
C LEU A 24 -37.58 3.15 -41.54
N PRO A 25 -37.93 2.46 -42.64
CA PRO A 25 -39.29 2.49 -43.16
C PRO A 25 -40.28 1.76 -42.25
N GLN A 26 -41.53 2.21 -42.21
CA GLN A 26 -42.57 1.59 -41.35
C GLN A 26 -42.82 0.10 -41.67
N SER A 27 -42.65 -0.30 -42.93
CA SER A 27 -42.76 -1.71 -43.35
C SER A 27 -41.68 -2.61 -42.74
N ALA A 28 -40.55 -2.06 -42.28
CA ALA A 28 -39.51 -2.85 -41.60
C ALA A 28 -40.04 -3.46 -40.29
N PHE A 29 -40.97 -2.78 -39.60
CA PHE A 29 -41.59 -3.27 -38.36
C PHE A 29 -42.52 -4.47 -38.59
N GLU A 30 -42.98 -4.71 -39.82
CA GLU A 30 -43.82 -5.86 -40.16
C GLU A 30 -42.99 -7.14 -40.36
N ASN A 31 -41.69 -7.02 -40.65
CA ASN A 31 -40.82 -8.14 -40.93
C ASN A 31 -40.64 -9.07 -39.70
N PRO A 32 -40.95 -10.37 -39.80
CA PRO A 32 -40.81 -11.33 -38.70
C PRO A 32 -39.38 -11.45 -38.15
N ALA A 33 -38.35 -11.26 -38.97
CA ALA A 33 -36.96 -11.25 -38.53
C ALA A 33 -36.64 -10.00 -37.69
N PHE A 34 -37.13 -8.84 -38.11
CA PHE A 34 -36.96 -7.58 -37.37
C PHE A 34 -37.65 -7.64 -36.01
N LYS A 35 -38.88 -8.17 -35.94
CA LYS A 35 -39.59 -8.38 -34.67
C LYS A 35 -38.84 -9.31 -33.70
N ARG A 36 -38.16 -10.34 -34.22
CA ARG A 36 -37.29 -11.21 -33.40
C ARG A 36 -36.07 -10.47 -32.87
N GLY A 37 -35.40 -9.67 -33.70
CA GLY A 37 -34.29 -8.83 -33.28
C GLY A 37 -34.71 -7.81 -32.21
N LEU A 38 -35.84 -7.13 -32.41
CA LEU A 38 -36.37 -6.16 -31.45
C LEU A 38 -36.53 -6.75 -30.04
N LYS A 39 -37.00 -8.00 -29.94
CA LYS A 39 -37.14 -8.71 -28.64
C LYS A 39 -35.81 -9.03 -27.96
N MET A 40 -34.70 -9.09 -28.70
CA MET A 40 -33.36 -9.38 -28.15
C MET A 40 -32.63 -8.11 -27.69
N PHE A 41 -32.98 -6.96 -28.26
CA PHE A 41 -32.30 -5.68 -28.00
C PHE A 41 -33.14 -4.67 -27.22
N LEU A 42 -34.47 -4.78 -27.22
CA LEU A 42 -35.35 -3.95 -26.41
C LEU A 42 -35.96 -4.76 -25.27
N SER A 43 -36.12 -4.11 -24.12
CA SER A 43 -36.87 -4.67 -22.99
C SER A 43 -38.35 -4.86 -23.33
N GLN A 44 -39.02 -5.79 -22.64
CA GLN A 44 -40.44 -6.08 -22.85
C GLN A 44 -41.33 -4.86 -22.59
N ASP A 45 -40.90 -3.95 -21.71
CA ASP A 45 -41.59 -2.69 -21.38
C ASP A 45 -41.22 -1.53 -22.32
N GLY A 46 -40.30 -1.75 -23.28
CA GLY A 46 -39.84 -0.74 -24.23
C GLY A 46 -39.01 0.40 -23.61
N LYS A 47 -38.62 0.31 -22.34
CA LYS A 47 -37.92 1.39 -21.63
C LYS A 47 -36.40 1.26 -21.63
N ALA A 48 -35.88 0.11 -22.05
CA ALA A 48 -34.45 -0.13 -22.14
C ALA A 48 -34.09 -0.70 -23.51
N ALA A 49 -32.94 -0.22 -24.03
CA ALA A 49 -32.32 -0.71 -25.25
C ALA A 49 -30.91 -1.18 -24.93
N ARG A 50 -30.53 -2.33 -25.47
CA ARG A 50 -29.18 -2.90 -25.41
C ARG A 50 -28.49 -2.66 -26.74
N PHE A 51 -27.25 -2.21 -26.70
CA PHE A 51 -26.35 -2.19 -27.83
C PHE A 51 -25.19 -3.15 -27.56
N ILE A 52 -24.75 -3.87 -28.59
CA ILE A 52 -23.55 -4.72 -28.52
C ILE A 52 -22.47 -3.99 -29.31
N ILE A 53 -21.40 -3.61 -28.63
CA ILE A 53 -20.26 -2.93 -29.22
C ILE A 53 -19.14 -3.97 -29.28
N SER A 54 -18.78 -4.39 -30.49
CA SER A 54 -17.62 -5.25 -30.72
C SER A 54 -16.48 -4.37 -31.19
N LEU A 55 -15.37 -4.36 -30.46
CA LEU A 55 -14.18 -3.59 -30.77
C LEU A 55 -13.10 -4.56 -31.26
N ASP A 56 -12.26 -4.10 -32.18
CA ASP A 56 -11.06 -4.84 -32.57
C ASP A 56 -10.01 -4.76 -31.46
N GLY A 57 -9.45 -5.92 -31.11
CA GLY A 57 -8.44 -6.08 -30.06
C GLY A 57 -8.93 -6.83 -28.83
N ASP A 58 -8.01 -7.10 -27.91
CA ASP A 58 -8.32 -7.83 -26.67
C ASP A 58 -8.88 -6.86 -25.60
N PRO A 59 -10.12 -7.07 -25.12
CA PRO A 59 -10.75 -6.19 -24.11
C PRO A 59 -10.08 -6.24 -22.73
N SER A 60 -9.20 -7.20 -22.48
CA SER A 60 -8.45 -7.34 -21.21
C SER A 60 -7.14 -6.55 -21.17
N THR A 61 -6.77 -5.89 -22.28
CA THR A 61 -5.56 -5.07 -22.37
C THR A 61 -5.81 -3.64 -21.85
N PRO A 62 -4.75 -2.92 -21.42
CA PRO A 62 -4.87 -1.51 -21.03
C PRO A 62 -5.53 -0.64 -22.13
N GLU A 63 -5.23 -0.93 -23.39
CA GLU A 63 -5.82 -0.25 -24.55
C GLU A 63 -7.32 -0.54 -24.69
N GLY A 64 -7.73 -1.79 -24.50
CA GLY A 64 -9.14 -2.19 -24.52
C GLY A 64 -9.95 -1.55 -23.40
N ILE A 65 -9.37 -1.49 -22.19
CA ILE A 65 -9.97 -0.87 -21.01
C ILE A 65 -10.08 0.66 -21.20
N ALA A 66 -9.04 1.31 -21.74
CA ALA A 66 -9.03 2.76 -21.96
C ALA A 66 -10.11 3.25 -22.95
N ARG A 67 -10.62 2.38 -23.84
CA ARG A 67 -11.70 2.72 -24.78
C ARG A 67 -13.08 2.81 -24.12
N VAL A 68 -13.27 2.23 -22.93
CA VAL A 68 -14.56 2.20 -22.22
C VAL A 68 -15.08 3.60 -21.93
N GLU A 69 -14.22 4.48 -21.40
CA GLU A 69 -14.62 5.85 -21.02
C GLU A 69 -15.01 6.72 -22.22
N PRO A 70 -14.21 6.80 -23.31
CA PRO A 70 -14.60 7.51 -24.52
C PRO A 70 -15.94 7.05 -25.11
N ILE A 71 -16.21 5.73 -25.12
CA ILE A 71 -17.46 5.19 -25.64
C ILE A 71 -18.64 5.62 -24.75
N GLN A 72 -18.45 5.57 -23.43
CA GLN A 72 -19.49 5.99 -22.49
C GLN A 72 -19.74 7.50 -22.59
N LEU A 73 -18.70 8.30 -22.81
CA LEU A 73 -18.81 9.74 -23.02
C LEU A 73 -19.53 10.06 -24.33
N ALA A 74 -19.13 9.43 -25.44
CA ALA A 74 -19.78 9.60 -26.74
C ALA A 74 -21.26 9.23 -26.68
N ALA A 75 -21.62 8.15 -25.98
CA ALA A 75 -23.01 7.77 -25.76
C ALA A 75 -23.78 8.84 -24.95
N LYS A 76 -23.17 9.40 -23.90
CA LYS A 76 -23.76 10.50 -23.11
C LYS A 76 -23.92 11.78 -23.93
N GLU A 77 -23.02 12.04 -24.87
CA GLU A 77 -23.09 13.21 -25.75
C GLU A 77 -24.15 13.04 -26.83
N ALA A 78 -24.27 11.85 -27.43
CA ALA A 78 -25.25 11.56 -28.47
C ALA A 78 -26.71 11.71 -28.00
N ILE A 79 -27.00 11.50 -26.71
CA ILE A 79 -28.36 11.67 -26.18
C ILE A 79 -28.70 13.13 -25.80
N LYS A 80 -27.72 14.05 -25.77
CA LYS A 80 -27.98 15.45 -25.43
C LYS A 80 -28.85 16.10 -26.51
N GLY A 81 -29.87 16.84 -26.09
CA GLY A 81 -30.81 17.48 -27.01
C GLY A 81 -31.81 16.52 -27.67
N THR A 82 -31.80 15.23 -27.31
CA THR A 82 -32.78 14.25 -27.76
C THR A 82 -33.84 13.99 -26.67
N PRO A 83 -35.00 13.38 -27.01
CA PRO A 83 -35.97 12.92 -26.00
C PRO A 83 -35.39 11.92 -24.98
N LEU A 84 -34.20 11.35 -25.24
CA LEU A 84 -33.52 10.38 -24.40
C LEU A 84 -32.51 11.01 -23.44
N GLN A 85 -32.46 12.34 -23.32
CA GLN A 85 -31.48 13.04 -22.48
C GLN A 85 -31.50 12.62 -21.00
N GLY A 86 -32.64 12.12 -20.50
CA GLY A 86 -32.78 11.58 -19.14
C GLY A 86 -32.50 10.07 -19.00
N ALA A 87 -32.06 9.39 -20.05
CA ALA A 87 -31.81 7.96 -20.01
C ALA A 87 -30.54 7.62 -19.23
N ALA A 88 -30.59 6.58 -18.39
CA ALA A 88 -29.42 6.04 -17.73
C ALA A 88 -28.61 5.19 -18.73
N ILE A 89 -27.31 5.47 -18.86
CA ILE A 89 -26.38 4.72 -19.71
C ILE A 89 -25.49 3.86 -18.82
N SER A 90 -25.67 2.55 -18.92
CA SER A 90 -24.84 1.55 -18.26
C SER A 90 -24.05 0.75 -19.30
N MET A 91 -22.79 0.48 -19.01
CA MET A 91 -21.93 -0.34 -19.84
C MET A 91 -21.54 -1.59 -19.06
N GLY A 92 -21.52 -2.73 -19.73
CA GLY A 92 -21.07 -4.00 -19.17
C GLY A 92 -20.16 -4.73 -20.15
N GLY A 93 -19.72 -5.93 -19.77
CA GLY A 93 -18.77 -6.72 -20.56
C GLY A 93 -17.35 -6.63 -20.00
N THR A 94 -16.46 -7.43 -20.59
CA THR A 94 -15.12 -7.71 -20.04
C THR A 94 -14.31 -6.44 -19.76
N ALA A 95 -14.17 -5.54 -20.74
CA ALA A 95 -13.38 -4.32 -20.58
C ALA A 95 -13.93 -3.40 -19.46
N SER A 96 -15.26 -3.25 -19.38
CA SER A 96 -15.92 -2.47 -18.33
C SER A 96 -15.70 -3.09 -16.95
N THR A 97 -15.80 -4.42 -16.83
CA THR A 97 -15.52 -5.12 -15.58
C THR A 97 -14.07 -4.95 -15.14
N TYR A 98 -13.10 -5.06 -16.05
CA TYR A 98 -11.68 -4.85 -15.71
C TYR A 98 -11.38 -3.40 -15.32
N ARG A 99 -12.04 -2.43 -15.95
CA ARG A 99 -11.98 -1.02 -15.53
C ARG A 99 -12.48 -0.87 -14.09
N ASP A 100 -13.65 -1.40 -13.78
CA ASP A 100 -14.26 -1.29 -12.45
C ASP A 100 -13.36 -1.93 -11.38
N ILE A 101 -12.74 -3.08 -11.70
CA ILE A 101 -11.78 -3.75 -10.82
C ILE A 101 -10.53 -2.87 -10.63
N GLN A 102 -9.99 -2.28 -11.69
CA GLN A 102 -8.79 -1.44 -11.61
C GLN A 102 -9.04 -0.18 -10.78
N GLU A 103 -10.18 0.48 -11.01
CA GLU A 103 -10.58 1.67 -10.26
C GLU A 103 -10.85 1.34 -8.79
N GLY A 104 -11.60 0.26 -8.53
CA GLY A 104 -11.83 -0.25 -7.17
C GLY A 104 -10.53 -0.57 -6.44
N ALA A 105 -9.62 -1.29 -7.09
CA ALA A 105 -8.32 -1.63 -6.51
C ALA A 105 -7.48 -0.39 -6.18
N PHE A 106 -7.52 0.67 -6.99
CA PHE A 106 -6.82 1.91 -6.72
C PHE A 106 -7.35 2.61 -5.46
N TYR A 107 -8.67 2.76 -5.36
CA TYR A 107 -9.29 3.39 -4.19
C TYR A 107 -9.11 2.54 -2.93
N ASP A 108 -9.26 1.23 -3.03
CA ASP A 108 -9.03 0.31 -1.91
C ASP A 108 -7.58 0.38 -1.43
N LEU A 109 -6.61 0.42 -2.35
CA LEU A 109 -5.19 0.56 -2.01
C LEU A 109 -4.90 1.90 -1.33
N LEU A 110 -5.51 3.00 -1.80
CA LEU A 110 -5.34 4.32 -1.20
C LEU A 110 -5.96 4.35 0.21
N ILE A 111 -7.18 3.87 0.36
CA ILE A 111 -7.88 3.81 1.65
C ILE A 111 -7.10 2.92 2.63
N ALA A 112 -6.73 1.71 2.22
CA ALA A 112 -5.97 0.77 3.05
C ALA A 112 -4.59 1.32 3.41
N GLY A 113 -3.88 1.91 2.45
CA GLY A 113 -2.56 2.51 2.66
C GLY A 113 -2.62 3.67 3.66
N VAL A 114 -3.51 4.65 3.44
CA VAL A 114 -3.67 5.81 4.33
C VAL A 114 -4.15 5.37 5.71
N ALA A 115 -5.11 4.45 5.80
CA ALA A 115 -5.61 3.93 7.07
C ALA A 115 -4.52 3.18 7.84
N ALA A 116 -3.75 2.30 7.18
CA ALA A 116 -2.68 1.54 7.80
C ALA A 116 -1.54 2.45 8.28
N ILE A 117 -1.08 3.39 7.44
CA ILE A 117 -0.05 4.36 7.82
C ILE A 117 -0.50 5.22 9.01
N SER A 118 -1.75 5.71 8.98
CA SER A 118 -2.32 6.49 10.08
C SER A 118 -2.42 5.67 11.36
N LEU A 119 -2.86 4.42 11.28
CA LEU A 119 -2.96 3.51 12.41
C LEU A 119 -1.58 3.20 13.00
N ILE A 120 -0.60 2.88 12.16
CA ILE A 120 0.79 2.64 12.60
C ILE A 120 1.34 3.90 13.28
N LEU A 121 1.10 5.08 12.70
CA LEU A 121 1.54 6.34 13.29
C LEU A 121 0.92 6.57 14.68
N ILE A 122 -0.38 6.31 14.84
CA ILE A 122 -1.08 6.44 16.13
C ILE A 122 -0.53 5.45 17.15
N ILE A 123 -0.40 4.16 16.79
CA ILE A 123 0.15 3.13 17.68
C ILE A 123 1.59 3.49 18.08
N MET A 124 2.42 3.89 17.12
CA MET A 124 3.80 4.30 17.39
C MET A 124 3.85 5.54 18.27
N MET A 125 2.95 6.51 18.10
CA MET A 125 2.86 7.68 18.96
C MET A 125 2.50 7.28 20.40
N ILE A 126 1.59 6.33 20.60
CA ILE A 126 1.22 5.82 21.92
C ILE A 126 2.39 5.08 22.58
N VAL A 127 3.08 4.22 21.82
CA VAL A 127 4.19 3.39 22.31
C VAL A 127 5.41 4.25 22.61
N THR A 128 5.85 5.09 21.69
CA THR A 128 7.05 5.93 21.85
C THR A 128 6.79 7.19 22.68
N ARG A 129 5.52 7.61 22.83
CA ARG A 129 5.12 8.93 23.38
C ARG A 129 5.89 10.09 22.74
N SER A 130 6.32 9.94 21.48
CA SER A 130 7.03 10.97 20.72
C SER A 130 6.55 10.99 19.27
N LEU A 131 6.17 12.18 18.80
CA LEU A 131 5.74 12.38 17.41
C LEU A 131 6.91 12.20 16.44
N ILE A 132 8.11 12.66 16.81
CA ILE A 132 9.29 12.60 15.94
C ILE A 132 9.76 11.16 15.78
N ALA A 133 9.84 10.38 16.86
CA ALA A 133 10.14 8.95 16.76
C ALA A 133 9.13 8.23 15.86
N ALA A 134 7.82 8.43 16.10
CA ALA A 134 6.77 7.81 15.32
C ALA A 134 6.87 8.15 13.82
N ALA A 135 7.11 9.43 13.48
CA ALA A 135 7.24 9.88 12.10
C ALA A 135 8.47 9.29 11.40
N VAL A 136 9.62 9.20 12.07
CA VAL A 136 10.83 8.57 11.52
C VAL A 136 10.56 7.10 11.19
N ILE A 137 9.92 6.37 12.10
CA ILE A 137 9.64 4.94 11.92
C ILE A 137 8.70 4.72 10.75
N VAL A 138 7.61 5.49 10.69
CA VAL A 138 6.69 5.44 9.54
C VAL A 138 7.42 5.79 8.24
N GLY A 139 8.28 6.82 8.25
CA GLY A 139 9.11 7.19 7.11
C GLY A 139 10.03 6.06 6.65
N THR A 140 10.65 5.33 7.58
CA THR A 140 11.47 4.17 7.26
C THR A 140 10.68 3.02 6.64
N VAL A 141 9.43 2.81 7.06
CA VAL A 141 8.51 1.82 6.44
C VAL A 141 8.15 2.24 5.03
N LEU A 142 7.81 3.52 4.80
CA LEU A 142 7.50 4.03 3.47
C LEU A 142 8.69 3.93 2.52
N LEU A 143 9.89 4.22 3.02
CA LEU A 143 11.12 4.06 2.24
C LEU A 143 11.36 2.59 1.87
N SER A 144 11.09 1.67 2.80
CA SER A 144 11.17 0.23 2.58
C SER A 144 10.16 -0.26 1.53
N LEU A 145 8.90 0.19 1.62
CA LEU A 145 7.85 -0.08 0.63
C LEU A 145 8.24 0.42 -0.77
N GLY A 146 8.71 1.67 -0.86
CA GLY A 146 9.16 2.26 -2.11
C GLY A 146 10.36 1.52 -2.70
N SER A 147 11.31 1.12 -1.85
CA SER A 147 12.49 0.35 -2.27
C SER A 147 12.13 -1.05 -2.73
N SER A 148 11.20 -1.73 -2.05
CA SER A 148 10.67 -3.04 -2.46
C SER A 148 10.03 -2.98 -3.85
N PHE A 149 9.16 -2.00 -4.07
CA PHE A 149 8.50 -1.83 -5.36
C PHE A 149 9.50 -1.46 -6.45
N GLY A 150 10.41 -0.52 -6.18
CA GLY A 150 11.46 -0.12 -7.12
C GLY A 150 12.40 -1.27 -7.49
N LEU A 151 12.80 -2.10 -6.51
CA LEU A 151 13.61 -3.30 -6.76
C LEU A 151 12.84 -4.35 -7.56
N SER A 152 11.54 -4.49 -7.35
CA SER A 152 10.72 -5.42 -8.10
C SER A 152 10.52 -4.98 -9.54
N VAL A 153 10.27 -3.69 -9.77
CA VAL A 153 10.22 -3.09 -11.11
C VAL A 153 11.55 -3.32 -11.83
N LEU A 154 12.68 -3.03 -11.17
CA LEU A 154 14.01 -3.29 -11.74
C LEU A 154 14.21 -4.76 -12.10
N LEU A 155 13.82 -5.69 -11.22
CA LEU A 155 14.03 -7.12 -11.44
C LEU A 155 13.13 -7.69 -12.53
N TRP A 156 11.86 -7.31 -12.56
CA TRP A 156 10.89 -7.90 -13.48
C TRP A 156 10.77 -7.14 -14.79
N GLN A 157 10.69 -5.80 -14.76
CA GLN A 157 10.54 -5.00 -15.97
C GLN A 157 11.88 -4.78 -16.67
N ASP A 158 12.92 -4.32 -15.96
CA ASP A 158 14.19 -3.96 -16.61
C ASP A 158 15.07 -5.19 -16.91
N ILE A 159 15.13 -6.17 -16.00
CA ILE A 159 15.99 -7.36 -16.18
C ILE A 159 15.28 -8.48 -16.93
N LEU A 160 14.04 -8.80 -16.55
CA LEU A 160 13.29 -9.92 -17.15
C LEU A 160 12.39 -9.52 -18.32
N GLY A 161 12.10 -8.22 -18.51
CA GLY A 161 11.23 -7.73 -19.58
C GLY A 161 9.74 -8.11 -19.41
N ILE A 162 9.31 -8.40 -18.18
CA ILE A 162 7.95 -8.84 -17.86
C ILE A 162 7.28 -7.80 -16.98
N ASP A 163 6.11 -7.33 -17.41
CA ASP A 163 5.33 -6.39 -16.62
C ASP A 163 4.85 -6.99 -15.30
N LEU A 164 4.86 -6.15 -14.26
CA LEU A 164 4.29 -6.50 -12.98
C LEU A 164 2.77 -6.60 -13.10
N TYR A 165 2.23 -7.69 -12.58
CA TYR A 165 0.79 -7.80 -12.43
C TYR A 165 0.29 -6.80 -11.37
N TRP A 166 -0.84 -6.14 -11.63
CA TRP A 166 -1.39 -5.08 -10.76
C TRP A 166 -1.58 -5.50 -9.29
N LEU A 167 -1.89 -6.79 -9.06
CA LEU A 167 -2.05 -7.35 -7.72
C LEU A 167 -0.74 -7.35 -6.91
N VAL A 168 0.42 -7.36 -7.59
CA VAL A 168 1.74 -7.35 -6.94
C VAL A 168 1.89 -6.11 -6.06
N LEU A 169 1.50 -4.95 -6.58
CA LEU A 169 1.56 -3.70 -5.83
C LEU A 169 0.65 -3.75 -4.59
N ALA A 170 -0.62 -4.14 -4.78
CA ALA A 170 -1.60 -4.20 -3.69
C ALA A 170 -1.16 -5.16 -2.58
N MET A 171 -0.75 -6.38 -2.96
CA MET A 171 -0.30 -7.39 -2.00
C MET A 171 1.00 -7.02 -1.31
N SER A 172 1.94 -6.41 -2.02
CA SER A 172 3.20 -5.97 -1.43
C SER A 172 2.97 -4.88 -0.39
N VAL A 173 2.13 -3.88 -0.69
CA VAL A 173 1.79 -2.82 0.27
C VAL A 173 1.15 -3.41 1.52
N ILE A 174 0.14 -4.28 1.38
CA ILE A 174 -0.56 -4.88 2.52
C ILE A 174 0.40 -5.72 3.37
N LEU A 175 1.17 -6.62 2.75
CA LEU A 175 2.02 -7.56 3.48
C LEU A 175 3.27 -6.89 4.08
N LEU A 176 3.92 -5.97 3.36
CA LEU A 176 5.07 -5.24 3.88
C LEU A 176 4.66 -4.25 4.97
N LEU A 177 3.49 -3.61 4.88
CA LEU A 177 2.97 -2.79 5.99
C LEU A 177 2.69 -3.66 7.21
N ALA A 178 1.99 -4.79 7.04
CA ALA A 178 1.66 -5.69 8.14
C ALA A 178 2.93 -6.15 8.87
N VAL A 179 3.84 -6.76 8.12
CA VAL A 179 5.07 -7.37 8.65
C VAL A 179 6.06 -6.30 9.13
N GLY A 180 6.21 -5.22 8.37
CA GLY A 180 7.10 -4.10 8.71
C GLY A 180 6.68 -3.41 10.01
N SER A 181 5.38 -3.29 10.26
CA SER A 181 4.84 -2.68 11.47
C SER A 181 5.13 -3.52 12.73
N ASP A 182 4.95 -4.84 12.65
CA ASP A 182 5.15 -5.76 13.78
C ASP A 182 6.60 -5.78 14.25
N TYR A 183 7.54 -5.88 13.31
CA TYR A 183 8.96 -5.89 13.66
C TYR A 183 9.43 -4.53 14.16
N ASN A 184 8.87 -3.42 13.65
CA ASN A 184 9.19 -2.09 14.16
C ASN A 184 8.73 -1.96 15.60
N LEU A 185 7.51 -2.41 15.91
CA LEU A 185 7.00 -2.40 17.27
C LEU A 185 7.92 -3.16 18.25
N LEU A 186 8.39 -4.36 17.88
CA LEU A 186 9.29 -5.16 18.71
C LEU A 186 10.61 -4.45 18.99
N LEU A 187 11.25 -3.90 17.95
CA LEU A 187 12.51 -3.17 18.08
C LEU A 187 12.36 -1.94 18.98
N ILE A 188 11.29 -1.16 18.78
CA ILE A 188 11.04 0.06 19.55
C ILE A 188 10.63 -0.23 21.00
N SER A 189 9.79 -1.22 21.24
CA SER A 189 9.42 -1.62 22.61
C SER A 189 10.68 -1.96 23.39
N ARG A 190 11.62 -2.69 22.76
CA ARG A 190 12.88 -3.03 23.40
C ARG A 190 13.81 -1.84 23.57
N LEU A 191 13.94 -1.00 22.55
CA LEU A 191 14.73 0.22 22.65
C LEU A 191 14.23 1.08 23.82
N LYS A 192 12.90 1.17 24.01
CA LYS A 192 12.25 1.87 25.12
C LYS A 192 12.54 1.26 26.50
N GLU A 193 12.57 -0.08 26.61
CA GLU A 193 12.97 -0.77 27.85
C GLU A 193 14.43 -0.44 28.25
N GLU A 194 15.31 -0.28 27.26
CA GLU A 194 16.74 -0.08 27.48
C GLU A 194 17.16 1.41 27.64
N ILE A 195 16.26 2.37 27.38
CA ILE A 195 16.49 3.82 27.56
C ILE A 195 16.95 4.18 28.97
N GLY A 196 16.50 3.44 29.99
CA GLY A 196 16.86 3.70 31.39
C GLY A 196 18.37 3.63 31.69
N ALA A 197 19.17 3.01 30.82
CA ALA A 197 20.62 2.91 30.97
C ALA A 197 21.42 4.04 30.27
N GLY A 198 20.75 4.98 29.59
CA GLY A 198 21.34 6.08 28.83
C GLY A 198 21.22 5.87 27.32
N LEU A 199 21.04 6.95 26.56
CA LEU A 199 20.71 6.93 25.12
C LEU A 199 21.69 6.09 24.27
N ASN A 200 23.00 6.37 24.36
CA ASN A 200 23.99 5.68 23.53
C ASN A 200 24.20 4.22 23.95
N THR A 201 24.25 3.95 25.26
CA THR A 201 24.43 2.60 25.81
C THR A 201 23.18 1.73 25.63
N GLY A 202 21.99 2.34 25.68
CA GLY A 202 20.69 1.69 25.48
C GLY A 202 20.46 1.30 24.03
N ILE A 203 20.83 2.14 23.05
CA ILE A 203 20.78 1.79 21.63
C ILE A 203 21.75 0.63 21.34
N ILE A 204 23.00 0.70 21.82
CA ILE A 204 23.99 -0.36 21.61
C ILE A 204 23.52 -1.68 22.25
N ARG A 205 22.98 -1.63 23.48
CA ARG A 205 22.53 -2.84 24.19
C ARG A 205 21.25 -3.43 23.58
N ALA A 206 20.33 -2.59 23.12
CA ALA A 206 19.13 -3.03 22.40
C ALA A 206 19.49 -3.69 21.07
N MET A 207 20.39 -3.08 20.29
CA MET A 207 20.88 -3.64 19.03
C MET A 207 21.64 -4.96 19.25
N ALA A 208 22.54 -5.01 20.24
CA ALA A 208 23.32 -6.21 20.55
C ALA A 208 22.46 -7.37 21.10
N GLY A 209 21.40 -7.07 21.87
CA GLY A 209 20.56 -8.10 22.49
C GLY A 209 19.41 -8.59 21.63
N THR A 210 18.84 -7.74 20.76
CA THR A 210 17.61 -8.07 20.01
C THR A 210 17.71 -7.85 18.51
N GLY A 211 18.71 -7.10 18.03
CA GLY A 211 18.93 -6.91 16.59
C GLY A 211 19.10 -8.24 15.86
N GLY A 212 19.90 -9.16 16.42
CA GLY A 212 20.15 -10.48 15.84
C GLY A 212 18.90 -11.37 15.68
N VAL A 213 18.01 -11.37 16.67
CA VAL A 213 16.76 -12.16 16.63
C VAL A 213 15.80 -11.60 15.58
N VAL A 214 15.66 -10.26 15.53
CA VAL A 214 14.79 -9.59 14.55
C VAL A 214 15.32 -9.75 13.14
N THR A 215 16.63 -9.63 12.92
CA THR A 215 17.25 -9.87 11.61
C THR A 215 17.13 -11.32 11.17
N ALA A 216 17.28 -12.29 12.09
CA ALA A 216 17.11 -13.71 11.77
C ALA A 216 15.67 -14.03 11.37
N ALA A 217 14.68 -13.53 12.13
CA ALA A 217 13.27 -13.71 11.81
C ALA A 217 12.91 -13.08 10.44
N GLY A 218 13.37 -11.85 10.20
CA GLY A 218 13.16 -11.17 8.93
C GLY A 218 13.83 -11.86 7.74
N MET A 219 15.03 -12.42 7.93
CA MET A 219 15.74 -13.18 6.89
C MET A 219 15.04 -14.49 6.55
N VAL A 220 14.58 -15.24 7.56
CA VAL A 220 13.79 -16.46 7.33
C VAL A 220 12.54 -16.13 6.52
N PHE A 221 11.82 -15.07 6.90
CA PHE A 221 10.60 -14.68 6.19
C PHE A 221 10.86 -14.16 4.77
N ALA A 222 11.94 -13.41 4.58
CA ALA A 222 12.33 -12.95 3.25
C ALA A 222 12.71 -14.12 2.33
N VAL A 223 13.41 -15.13 2.85
CA VAL A 223 13.75 -16.35 2.10
C VAL A 223 12.49 -17.13 1.76
N THR A 224 11.58 -17.36 2.70
CA THR A 224 10.35 -18.12 2.43
C THR A 224 9.46 -17.44 1.40
N MET A 225 9.35 -16.11 1.42
CA MET A 225 8.64 -15.36 0.39
C MET A 225 9.37 -15.44 -0.97
N SER A 226 10.70 -15.35 -0.97
CA SER A 226 11.49 -15.44 -2.22
C SER A 226 11.37 -16.82 -2.89
N LEU A 227 11.13 -17.90 -2.14
CA LEU A 227 10.92 -19.24 -2.70
C LEU A 227 9.68 -19.34 -3.59
N PHE A 228 8.74 -18.39 -3.51
CA PHE A 228 7.57 -18.38 -4.40
C PHE A 228 7.94 -18.16 -5.86
N ILE A 229 9.17 -17.74 -6.17
CA ILE A 229 9.70 -17.68 -7.54
C ILE A 229 9.61 -19.02 -8.28
N PHE A 230 9.62 -20.15 -7.54
CA PHE A 230 9.47 -21.50 -8.12
C PHE A 230 8.01 -21.87 -8.40
N SER A 231 7.05 -21.00 -8.11
CA SER A 231 5.64 -21.26 -8.42
C SER A 231 5.38 -21.19 -9.92
N ASP A 232 4.59 -22.14 -10.44
CA ASP A 232 4.12 -22.13 -11.84
C ASP A 232 3.29 -20.88 -12.18
N LEU A 233 2.68 -20.26 -11.16
CA LEU A 233 1.96 -19.00 -11.31
C LEU A 233 2.93 -17.82 -11.18
N ARG A 234 3.24 -17.18 -12.32
CA ARG A 234 4.10 -15.97 -12.38
C ARG A 234 3.66 -14.88 -11.40
N VAL A 235 2.36 -14.69 -11.22
CA VAL A 235 1.80 -13.70 -10.28
C VAL A 235 2.24 -13.99 -8.84
N ILE A 236 2.25 -15.26 -8.42
CA ILE A 236 2.68 -15.68 -7.08
C ILE A 236 4.19 -15.47 -6.93
N GLY A 237 4.97 -15.81 -7.96
CA GLY A 237 6.41 -15.57 -7.99
C GLY A 237 6.76 -14.08 -7.91
N GLN A 238 6.06 -13.21 -8.64
CA GLN A 238 6.22 -11.76 -8.56
C GLN A 238 5.89 -11.22 -7.17
N ILE A 239 4.77 -11.65 -6.58
CA ILE A 239 4.38 -11.23 -5.21
C ILE A 239 5.46 -11.62 -4.20
N GLY A 240 5.87 -12.89 -4.18
CA GLY A 240 6.81 -13.39 -3.18
C GLY A 240 8.22 -12.80 -3.33
N THR A 241 8.71 -12.64 -4.56
CA THR A 241 10.01 -11.98 -4.80
C THR A 241 10.00 -10.50 -4.43
N THR A 242 8.91 -9.78 -4.73
CA THR A 242 8.78 -8.36 -4.34
C THR A 242 8.83 -8.20 -2.83
N ILE A 243 8.04 -9.01 -2.11
CA ILE A 243 7.98 -8.98 -0.65
C ILE A 243 9.32 -9.42 -0.06
N GLY A 244 9.93 -10.49 -0.59
CA GLY A 244 11.23 -11.00 -0.15
C GLY A 244 12.32 -9.94 -0.25
N LEU A 245 12.44 -9.28 -1.41
CA LEU A 245 13.40 -8.18 -1.63
C LEU A 245 13.10 -6.99 -0.72
N GLY A 246 11.83 -6.65 -0.55
CA GLY A 246 11.40 -5.58 0.36
C GLY A 246 11.82 -5.84 1.80
N LEU A 247 11.59 -7.06 2.29
CA LEU A 247 11.98 -7.46 3.63
C LEU A 247 13.50 -7.53 3.81
N LEU A 248 14.24 -8.00 2.80
CA LEU A 248 15.71 -7.96 2.85
C LEU A 248 16.21 -6.53 2.96
N PHE A 249 15.67 -5.62 2.16
CA PHE A 249 16.00 -4.20 2.22
C PHE A 249 15.64 -3.60 3.59
N ASP A 250 14.43 -3.88 4.08
CA ASP A 250 13.95 -3.44 5.39
C ASP A 250 14.87 -3.91 6.52
N THR A 251 15.23 -5.18 6.52
CA THR A 251 15.96 -5.82 7.62
C THR A 251 17.44 -5.46 7.60
N LEU A 252 18.07 -5.48 6.43
CA LEU A 252 19.51 -5.31 6.29
C LEU A 252 19.93 -3.84 6.15
N ILE A 253 19.12 -3.00 5.51
CA ILE A 253 19.51 -1.61 5.23
C ILE A 253 18.78 -0.68 6.18
N VAL A 254 17.45 -0.79 6.23
CA VAL A 254 16.64 0.15 7.00
C VAL A 254 16.83 -0.06 8.51
N ARG A 255 16.58 -1.27 9.02
CA ARG A 255 16.64 -1.57 10.46
C ARG A 255 18.06 -1.67 11.00
N ALA A 256 18.98 -2.29 10.27
CA ALA A 256 20.34 -2.49 10.75
C ALA A 256 21.20 -1.21 10.65
N PHE A 257 20.96 -0.35 9.65
CA PHE A 257 21.77 0.85 9.44
C PHE A 257 21.00 2.17 9.58
N MET A 258 19.88 2.38 8.88
CA MET A 258 19.20 3.67 8.92
C MET A 258 18.59 3.98 10.29
N THR A 259 17.79 3.08 10.86
CA THR A 259 17.04 3.33 12.09
C THR A 259 17.96 3.68 13.28
N PRO A 260 19.06 2.94 13.54
CA PRO A 260 20.00 3.30 14.61
C PRO A 260 20.75 4.60 14.32
N SER A 261 21.12 4.85 13.05
CA SER A 261 21.83 6.07 12.66
C SER A 261 20.97 7.32 12.84
N ILE A 262 19.70 7.26 12.41
CA ILE A 262 18.74 8.36 12.58
C ILE A 262 18.44 8.58 14.07
N ALA A 263 18.26 7.51 14.85
CA ALA A 263 18.08 7.61 16.30
C ALA A 263 19.30 8.24 16.99
N ALA A 264 20.52 7.88 16.58
CA ALA A 264 21.76 8.45 17.10
C ALA A 264 21.92 9.94 16.72
N LEU A 265 21.62 10.31 15.47
CA LEU A 265 21.68 11.69 14.97
C LEU A 265 20.67 12.61 15.65
N LEU A 266 19.43 12.15 15.82
CA LEU A 266 18.36 12.95 16.44
C LEU A 266 18.49 13.00 17.97
N GLY A 267 19.11 12.00 18.60
CA GLY A 267 19.46 11.99 20.03
C GLY A 267 18.30 12.38 20.95
N ARG A 268 18.36 13.58 21.53
CA ARG A 268 17.33 14.13 22.43
C ARG A 268 16.02 14.53 21.73
N TRP A 269 16.09 14.91 20.47
CA TRP A 269 14.92 15.33 19.67
C TRP A 269 14.08 14.14 19.22
N PHE A 270 14.72 12.98 19.07
CA PHE A 270 14.02 11.72 18.76
C PHE A 270 12.93 11.40 19.80
N TRP A 271 13.12 11.78 21.06
CA TRP A 271 12.21 11.48 22.17
C TRP A 271 11.26 12.62 22.53
N TRP A 272 11.32 13.77 21.87
CA TRP A 272 10.48 14.93 22.20
C TRP A 272 8.99 14.55 22.03
N PRO A 273 8.13 14.68 23.07
CA PRO A 273 8.21 15.48 24.30
C PRO A 273 8.70 14.75 25.59
N GLN A 274 9.02 13.45 25.55
CA GLN A 274 9.63 12.77 26.70
C GLN A 274 11.07 13.26 26.90
N GLN A 275 11.33 13.91 28.04
CA GLN A 275 12.69 14.26 28.47
C GLN A 275 13.47 13.00 28.87
N VAL A 276 14.12 12.38 27.90
CA VAL A 276 15.06 11.28 28.15
C VAL A 276 16.43 11.85 28.49
N ARG A 277 16.96 11.50 29.67
CA ARG A 277 18.26 11.99 30.15
C ARG A 277 19.40 11.40 29.28
N PRO A 278 20.27 12.23 28.67
CA PRO A 278 21.37 11.77 27.82
C PRO A 278 22.44 10.93 28.55
N ARG A 279 22.53 11.07 29.88
CA ARG A 279 23.48 10.35 30.72
C ARG A 279 22.73 9.55 31.79
N PRO A 280 23.19 8.33 32.12
CA PRO A 280 22.69 7.64 33.30
C PRO A 280 22.83 8.57 34.51
N ALA A 281 21.83 8.62 35.38
CA ALA A 281 21.93 9.38 36.62
C ALA A 281 23.21 8.93 37.33
N SER A 282 24.16 9.83 37.49
CA SER A 282 25.43 9.56 38.16
C SER A 282 25.14 8.84 39.46
N ARG A 283 25.59 7.58 39.58
CA ARG A 283 25.42 6.77 40.79
C ARG A 283 26.01 7.45 42.03
N MET A 284 26.84 8.48 41.80
CA MET A 284 27.48 9.37 42.76
C MET A 284 26.54 10.42 43.40
N LEU A 285 25.35 10.69 42.84
CA LEU A 285 24.34 11.61 43.42
C LEU A 285 23.20 10.86 44.10
N ARG A 286 23.48 9.72 44.74
CA ARG A 286 22.55 9.18 45.75
C ARG A 286 22.88 9.85 47.07
N SER A 287 21.88 10.41 47.75
CA SER A 287 22.02 10.88 49.13
C SER A 287 22.43 9.77 50.12
N SER A 288 22.42 8.50 49.68
CA SER A 288 22.88 7.37 50.46
C SER A 288 23.73 6.43 49.60
N GLY A 289 24.94 6.12 50.09
CA GLY A 289 25.84 5.14 49.47
C GLY A 289 25.22 3.74 49.37
N PRO A 290 25.77 2.85 48.52
CA PRO A 290 25.31 1.47 48.42
C PRO A 290 25.29 0.81 49.81
N ARG A 291 24.23 0.06 50.15
CA ARG A 291 24.06 -0.58 51.48
C ARG A 291 25.30 -1.36 51.96
N ARG A 292 26.09 -1.93 51.04
CA ARG A 292 27.35 -2.60 51.35
C ARG A 292 28.45 -1.65 51.85
N LEU A 293 28.57 -0.46 51.23
CA LEU A 293 29.53 0.59 51.61
C LEU A 293 29.14 1.23 52.94
N VAL A 294 27.84 1.49 53.15
CA VAL A 294 27.33 1.99 54.43
C VAL A 294 27.55 0.96 55.55
N ARG A 295 27.30 -0.33 55.28
CA ARG A 295 27.56 -1.41 56.23
C ARG A 295 29.06 -1.58 56.52
N ALA A 296 29.93 -1.41 55.53
CA ALA A 296 31.38 -1.49 55.72
C ALA A 296 31.91 -0.33 56.60
N LEU A 297 31.42 0.89 56.38
CA LEU A 297 31.77 2.06 57.20
C LEU A 297 31.25 1.94 58.64
N LEU A 298 30.04 1.41 58.85
CA LEU A 298 29.49 1.20 60.19
C LEU A 298 30.14 0.05 60.97
N LEU A 299 30.75 -0.91 60.28
CA LEU A 299 31.43 -2.06 60.89
C LEU A 299 32.94 -1.87 61.01
N THR A 300 33.48 -0.72 60.59
CA THR A 300 34.90 -0.43 60.80
C THR A 300 35.11 -0.10 62.28
N PRO A 301 35.90 -0.89 63.04
CA PRO A 301 36.15 -0.60 64.45
C PRO A 301 36.99 0.67 64.52
N ALA A 302 36.38 1.75 64.99
CA ALA A 302 37.09 2.96 65.37
C ALA A 302 37.76 2.74 66.74
N ASP A 303 38.87 1.98 66.77
CA ASP A 303 39.94 2.21 67.75
C ASP A 303 41.22 1.46 67.39
N LYS A 304 42.17 2.17 66.80
CA LYS A 304 43.59 1.90 67.00
C LYS A 304 44.25 3.24 67.29
N SER A 305 44.06 3.72 68.51
CA SER A 305 44.95 4.73 69.09
C SER A 305 46.36 4.14 69.27
N PRO A 306 47.41 4.77 68.72
CA PRO A 306 48.78 4.37 68.96
C PRO A 306 49.39 5.33 69.99
N ASP A 307 49.38 5.00 71.28
CA ASP A 307 50.39 5.51 72.20
C ASP A 307 50.31 4.90 73.60
N SER A 308 51.38 4.19 73.99
CA SER A 308 52.05 4.27 75.31
C SER A 308 53.04 3.11 75.46
N ALA A 309 54.16 3.23 74.74
CA ALA A 309 55.41 2.71 75.24
C ALA A 309 55.83 3.58 76.46
N ARG A 310 55.94 2.97 77.64
CA ARG A 310 56.75 3.34 78.84
C ARG A 310 55.99 3.05 80.14
N ARG A 311 56.21 1.88 80.73
CA ARG A 311 56.96 1.68 81.99
C ARG A 311 56.90 0.21 82.37
#